data_AF-I2CS94-F1
#
_entry.id   AF-I2CS94-F1
#
_cell.length_a   1.000
_cell.length_b   1.000
_cell.length_c   1.000
_cell.angle_alpha   90.00
_cell.angle_beta   90.00
_cell.angle_gamma   90.00
#
_symmetry.space_group_name_H-M   'P 1'
#
loop_
_entity.id
_entity.type
_entity.pdbx_description
1 polymer ?
#
loop_
_entity_poly.entity_id
_entity_poly.type
_entity_poly.pdbx_seq_one_letter_code
_entity_poly.pdbx_strand_id
1 'polypeptide(L)'
;MNVGGLSAFRRLSTIASGGQALQLYRAIWRASRGMPTIRRKKFVRDKLREEFEAARHETDPSKVAFALEYAALQLDTVRIQAASLSKLVCDPMYHNKREI
;
A
#
# COMPACT_ATOMS: atom_id res chain seq x y z
N MET A 1 -41.41 10.80 5.12
CA MET A 1 -40.52 9.67 4.75
C MET A 1 -39.21 9.83 5.49
N ASN A 2 -38.85 8.86 6.32
CA ASN A 2 -37.76 8.95 7.30
C ASN A 2 -36.43 8.51 6.64
N VAL A 3 -35.50 9.45 6.41
CA VAL A 3 -34.17 9.19 5.82
C VAL A 3 -33.07 8.93 6.86
N GLY A 4 -33.44 8.60 8.11
CA GLY A 4 -32.49 8.39 9.22
C GLY A 4 -31.51 7.21 9.05
N GLY A 5 -31.76 6.26 8.14
CA GLY A 5 -30.92 5.07 7.96
C GLY A 5 -29.62 5.27 7.17
N LEU A 6 -29.61 6.18 6.19
CA LEU A 6 -28.47 6.36 5.28
C LEU A 6 -27.27 7.05 5.93
N SER A 7 -27.52 7.91 6.94
CA SER A 7 -26.46 8.64 7.67
C SER A 7 -25.62 7.74 8.58
N ALA A 8 -26.26 6.76 9.23
CA ALA A 8 -25.58 5.79 10.08
C ALA A 8 -24.74 4.81 9.25
N PHE A 9 -25.29 4.35 8.12
CA PHE A 9 -24.59 3.47 7.18
C PHE A 9 -23.35 4.13 6.55
N ARG A 10 -23.45 5.41 6.17
CA ARG A 10 -22.31 6.20 5.65
C ARG A 10 -21.20 6.37 6.70
N ARG A 11 -21.57 6.52 7.98
CA ARG A 11 -20.60 6.63 9.09
C ARG A 11 -19.93 5.30 9.43
N LEU A 12 -20.66 4.20 9.45
CA LEU A 12 -20.10 2.87 9.71
C LEU A 12 -19.16 2.42 8.58
N SER A 13 -19.50 2.71 7.32
CA SER A 13 -18.64 2.42 6.17
C SER A 13 -17.36 3.25 6.15
N THR A 14 -17.39 4.51 6.59
CA THR A 14 -16.17 5.35 6.71
C THR A 14 -15.26 4.93 7.87
N ILE A 15 -15.82 4.46 8.99
CA ILE A 15 -15.02 3.93 10.11
C ILE A 15 -14.40 2.58 9.73
N ALA A 16 -15.17 1.70 9.08
CA ALA A 16 -14.68 0.41 8.59
C ALA A 16 -13.59 0.57 7.53
N SER A 17 -13.76 1.51 6.60
CA SER A 17 -12.76 1.80 5.57
C SER A 17 -11.49 2.43 6.15
N GLY A 18 -11.60 3.30 7.17
CA GLY A 18 -10.44 3.85 7.89
C GLY A 18 -9.62 2.77 8.60
N GLY A 19 -10.29 1.79 9.24
CA GLY A 19 -9.63 0.64 9.86
C GLY A 19 -8.87 -0.23 8.86
N GLN A 20 -9.51 -0.55 7.73
CA GLN A 20 -8.90 -1.33 6.65
C GLN A 20 -7.73 -0.59 5.98
N ALA A 21 -7.89 0.70 5.72
CA ALA A 21 -6.83 1.55 5.16
C ALA A 21 -5.58 1.53 6.06
N LEU A 22 -5.75 1.72 7.38
CA LEU A 22 -4.64 1.70 8.32
C LEU A 22 -3.95 0.34 8.41
N GLN A 23 -4.72 -0.76 8.33
CA GLN A 23 -4.16 -2.11 8.28
C GLN A 23 -3.31 -2.32 7.02
N LEU A 24 -3.80 -1.92 5.85
CA LEU A 24 -3.07 -1.99 4.58
C LEU A 24 -1.81 -1.12 4.61
N TYR A 25 -1.91 0.12 5.09
CA TYR A 25 -0.75 1.00 5.27
C TYR A 25 0.34 0.34 6.11
N ARG A 26 -0.03 -0.21 7.28
CA ARG A 26 0.92 -0.92 8.16
C ARG A 26 1.47 -2.18 7.52
N ALA A 27 0.66 -2.92 6.76
CA ALA A 27 1.10 -4.13 6.07
C ALA A 27 2.14 -3.81 4.99
N ILE A 28 1.90 -2.80 4.15
CA ILE A 28 2.83 -2.36 3.10
C ILE A 28 4.11 -1.80 3.75
N TRP A 29 3.98 -1.00 4.81
CA TRP A 29 5.12 -0.49 5.55
C TRP A 29 6.01 -1.63 6.08
N ARG A 30 5.40 -2.67 6.66
CA ARG A 30 6.14 -3.87 7.12
C ARG A 30 6.76 -4.62 5.95
N ALA A 31 6.03 -4.84 4.85
CA ALA A 31 6.54 -5.52 3.66
C ALA A 31 7.76 -4.79 3.06
N SER A 32 7.77 -3.45 3.07
CA SER A 32 8.92 -2.65 2.62
C SER A 32 10.21 -2.99 3.36
N ARG A 33 10.16 -3.48 4.61
CA ARG A 33 11.35 -3.87 5.38
C ARG A 33 12.14 -4.99 4.70
N GLY A 34 11.47 -5.82 3.90
CA GLY A 34 12.05 -6.91 3.13
C GLY A 34 12.74 -6.47 1.83
N MET A 35 12.65 -5.19 1.44
CA MET A 35 13.40 -4.68 0.29
C MET A 35 14.91 -4.74 0.58
N PRO A 36 15.75 -5.09 -0.41
CA PRO A 36 17.16 -5.37 -0.13
C PRO A 36 18.00 -4.11 0.15
N THR A 37 17.61 -2.93 -0.35
CA THR A 37 18.40 -1.70 -0.21
C THR A 37 17.67 -0.62 0.56
N ILE A 38 18.41 0.20 1.32
CA ILE A 38 17.85 1.33 2.08
C ILE A 38 17.09 2.30 1.16
N ARG A 39 17.63 2.58 -0.04
CA ARG A 39 16.98 3.45 -1.03
C ARG A 39 15.61 2.91 -1.45
N ARG A 40 15.49 1.61 -1.72
CA ARG A 40 14.20 0.98 -2.09
C ARG A 40 13.22 0.98 -0.93
N LYS A 41 13.68 0.69 0.30
CA LYS A 41 12.87 0.81 1.52
C LYS A 41 12.29 2.21 1.65
N LYS A 42 13.12 3.24 1.51
CA LYS A 42 12.72 4.65 1.62
C LYS A 42 11.71 5.01 0.52
N PHE A 43 12.00 4.67 -0.74
CA PHE A 43 11.12 4.97 -1.87
C PHE A 43 9.71 4.40 -1.68
N VAL A 44 9.58 3.12 -1.30
CA VAL A 44 8.27 2.49 -1.07
C VAL A 44 7.51 3.20 0.05
N ARG A 45 8.20 3.58 1.13
CA ARG A 45 7.58 4.26 2.28
C ARG A 45 7.12 5.68 1.95
N ASP A 46 7.95 6.43 1.23
CA ASP A 46 7.62 7.79 0.81
C ASP A 46 6.43 7.77 -0.13
N LYS A 47 6.44 6.87 -1.12
CA LYS A 47 5.33 6.74 -2.08
C LYS A 47 4.04 6.29 -1.40
N LEU A 48 4.13 5.31 -0.50
CA LEU A 48 2.98 4.87 0.31
C LEU A 48 2.38 6.03 1.10
N ARG A 49 3.21 6.87 1.73
CA ARG A 49 2.73 8.03 2.48
C ARG A 49 2.05 9.05 1.57
N GLU A 50 2.66 9.36 0.43
CA GLU A 50 2.11 10.29 -0.57
C GLU A 50 0.70 9.85 -1.03
N GLU A 51 0.53 8.57 -1.39
CA GLU A 51 -0.76 8.05 -1.88
C GLU A 51 -1.84 8.07 -0.80
N PHE A 52 -1.50 7.71 0.44
CA PHE A 52 -2.46 7.73 1.56
C PHE A 52 -2.84 9.15 1.99
N GLU A 53 -1.90 10.10 1.98
CA GLU A 53 -2.23 11.50 2.26
C GLU A 53 -3.08 12.11 1.13
N ALA A 54 -2.81 11.75 -0.13
CA ALA A 54 -3.64 12.20 -1.26
C ALA A 54 -5.09 11.71 -1.16
N ALA A 55 -5.31 10.50 -0.63
CA ALA A 55 -6.65 9.93 -0.43
C ALA A 55 -7.30 10.27 0.92
N ARG A 56 -6.61 11.00 1.82
CA ARG A 56 -7.02 11.19 3.23
C ARG A 56 -8.42 11.78 3.41
N HIS A 57 -8.82 12.68 2.51
CA HIS A 57 -10.09 13.39 2.56
C HIS A 57 -11.11 12.86 1.56
N GLU A 58 -10.84 11.72 0.92
CA GLU A 58 -11.79 11.11 0.00
C GLU A 58 -13.00 10.58 0.78
N THR A 59 -14.20 10.92 0.32
CA THR A 59 -15.46 10.57 0.98
C THR A 59 -16.47 9.90 0.03
N ASP A 60 -16.13 9.82 -1.26
CA ASP A 60 -16.85 9.00 -2.23
C ASP A 60 -16.60 7.52 -1.95
N PRO A 61 -17.64 6.74 -1.58
CA PRO A 61 -17.49 5.34 -1.25
C PRO A 61 -16.87 4.50 -2.37
N SER A 62 -17.14 4.83 -3.63
CA SER A 62 -16.63 4.07 -4.78
C SER A 62 -15.12 4.29 -4.95
N LYS A 63 -14.67 5.53 -4.76
CA LYS A 63 -13.24 5.87 -4.82
C LYS A 63 -12.48 5.30 -3.63
N VAL A 64 -13.07 5.33 -2.43
CA VAL A 64 -12.48 4.70 -1.24
C VAL A 64 -12.35 3.19 -1.44
N ALA A 65 -13.39 2.52 -1.96
CA ALA A 65 -13.34 1.09 -2.25
C ALA A 65 -12.23 0.76 -3.25
N PHE A 66 -12.16 1.49 -4.36
CA PHE A 66 -11.10 1.33 -5.35
C PHE A 66 -9.70 1.54 -4.76
N ALA A 67 -9.51 2.58 -3.94
CA ALA A 67 -8.24 2.86 -3.29
C ALA A 67 -7.81 1.73 -2.33
N LEU A 68 -8.76 1.12 -1.62
CA LEU A 68 -8.49 -0.03 -0.75
C LEU A 68 -8.10 -1.28 -1.54
N GLU A 69 -8.78 -1.57 -2.65
CA GLU A 69 -8.42 -2.67 -3.56
C GLU A 69 -7.03 -2.45 -4.18
N TYR A 70 -6.77 -1.24 -4.66
CA TYR A 70 -5.48 -0.86 -5.20
C TYR A 70 -4.35 -1.00 -4.16
N ALA A 71 -4.58 -0.57 -2.92
CA ALA A 71 -3.62 -0.74 -1.83
C ALA A 71 -3.37 -2.23 -1.50
N ALA A 72 -4.39 -3.10 -1.59
CA ALA A 72 -4.20 -4.55 -1.45
C ALA A 72 -3.32 -5.12 -2.57
N LEU A 73 -3.54 -4.70 -3.82
CA LEU A 73 -2.69 -5.09 -4.96
C LEU A 73 -1.24 -4.59 -4.80
N GLN A 74 -1.06 -3.37 -4.29
CA GLN A 74 0.25 -2.82 -4.01
C GLN A 74 1.00 -3.59 -2.92
N LEU A 75 0.29 -4.07 -1.88
CA LEU A 75 0.88 -4.93 -0.87
C LEU A 75 1.48 -6.21 -1.48
N ASP A 76 0.75 -6.87 -2.38
CA ASP A 76 1.23 -8.08 -3.03
C ASP A 76 2.40 -7.79 -3.97
N THR A 77 2.33 -6.68 -4.70
CA THR A 77 3.44 -6.20 -5.54
C THR A 77 4.72 -5.98 -4.72
N VAL A 78 4.62 -5.28 -3.59
CA VAL A 78 5.77 -5.03 -2.70
C VAL A 78 6.33 -6.32 -2.13
N ARG A 79 5.49 -7.30 -1.76
CA ARG A 79 5.93 -8.62 -1.29
C ARG A 79 6.70 -9.38 -2.36
N ILE A 80 6.17 -9.44 -3.57
CA ILE A 80 6.81 -10.11 -4.71
C ILE A 80 8.15 -9.44 -5.02
N GLN A 81 8.16 -8.10 -5.12
CA GLN A 81 9.39 -7.35 -5.38
C GLN A 81 10.43 -7.55 -4.28
N ALA A 82 10.04 -7.53 -3.00
CA ALA A 82 10.95 -7.78 -1.90
C ALA A 82 11.61 -9.18 -2.01
N ALA A 83 10.83 -10.21 -2.32
CA ALA A 83 11.35 -11.57 -2.52
C ALA A 83 12.28 -11.66 -3.75
N SER A 84 11.82 -11.17 -4.90
CA SER A 84 12.57 -11.26 -6.17
C SER A 84 13.86 -10.45 -6.14
N LEU A 85 13.82 -9.21 -5.64
CA LEU A 85 15.01 -8.35 -5.57
C LEU A 85 16.01 -8.85 -4.52
N SER A 86 15.54 -9.44 -3.42
CA SER A 86 16.45 -10.04 -2.43
C SER A 86 17.20 -11.22 -3.05
N LYS A 87 16.53 -12.08 -3.82
CA LYS A 87 17.19 -13.17 -4.56
C LYS A 87 18.24 -12.64 -5.54
N LEU A 88 17.90 -11.60 -6.31
CA LEU A 88 18.84 -10.99 -7.26
C LEU A 88 20.06 -10.38 -6.58
N VAL A 89 19.90 -9.71 -5.44
CA VAL A 89 21.04 -9.12 -4.72
C VAL A 89 21.95 -10.19 -4.12
N CYS A 90 21.40 -11.35 -3.72
CA CYS A 90 22.16 -12.48 -3.23
C CYS A 90 22.80 -13.32 -4.35
N ASP A 91 22.43 -13.11 -5.62
CA ASP A 91 23.01 -13.82 -6.75
C ASP A 91 24.43 -13.29 -7.04
N PRO A 92 25.48 -14.12 -6.93
CA PRO A 92 26.86 -13.73 -7.25
C PRO A 92 27.03 -13.19 -8.68
N MET A 93 26.20 -13.63 -9.63
CA MET A 93 26.24 -13.17 -11.02
C MET A 93 25.64 -11.76 -11.21
N TYR A 94 24.82 -11.28 -10.27
CA TYR A 94 24.18 -9.96 -10.39
C TYR A 94 25.19 -8.82 -10.31
N HIS A 95 26.28 -9.00 -9.58
CA HIS A 95 27.33 -8.00 -9.46
C HIS A 95 28.23 -7.93 -10.71
N ASN A 96 28.14 -8.94 -11.60
CA ASN A 96 29.01 -9.10 -12.76
C ASN A 96 28.42 -8.55 -14.07
N LYS A 97 27.24 -7.91 -14.04
CA LYS A 97 26.55 -7.37 -15.23
C LYS A 97 26.53 -5.83 -15.28
N ARG A 98 27.61 -5.18 -14.86
CA ARG A 98 27.82 -3.74 -15.08
C ARG A 98 28.68 -3.49 -16.33
N GLU A 99 28.29 -4.04 -17.46
CA GLU A 99 28.83 -3.63 -18.76
C GLU A 99 27.73 -3.80 -19.80
N ILE A 100 26.98 -2.73 -20.09
CA ILE A 100 26.64 -2.21 -21.43
C ILE A 100 26.38 -0.70 -21.26
#